data_AF-A0A7S6N6E9-F1
#
_entry.id   AF-A0A7S6N6E9-F1
#
_cell.length_a   1.000
_cell.length_b   1.000
_cell.length_c   1.000
_cell.angle_alpha   90.00
_cell.angle_beta   90.00
_cell.angle_gamma   90.00
#
_symmetry.space_group_name_H-M   'P 1'
#
loop_
_entity.id
_entity.type
_entity.pdbx_description
1 polymer ?
#
loop_
_entity_poly.entity_id
_entity_poly.type
_entity_poly.pdbx_seq_one_letter_code
_entity_poly.pdbx_strand_id
1 'polypeptide(L)'
;MDKGRLQALLAELHRELAGTGSLDAESRRLLDQVLQDVRRLAADEPAPADAGDAGQLEQAALRLEAGHPRLAALLGQIADTLAKLGI
;
A
#
# COMPACT_ATOMS: atom_id res chain seq x y z
N MET A 1 7.74 1.82 16.84
CA MET A 1 6.35 1.28 17.02
C MET A 1 5.61 1.18 15.68
N ASP A 2 6.32 1.41 14.57
CA ASP A 2 5.75 1.80 13.29
C ASP A 2 5.39 0.59 12.42
N LYS A 3 6.12 -0.52 12.61
CA LYS A 3 5.92 -1.81 11.93
C LYS A 3 4.54 -2.42 12.23
N GLY A 4 4.08 -2.34 13.48
CA GLY A 4 2.75 -2.82 13.87
C GLY A 4 1.60 -1.97 13.29
N ARG A 5 1.81 -0.66 13.18
CA ARG A 5 0.87 0.27 12.53
C ARG A 5 0.79 0.01 11.03
N LEU A 6 1.93 -0.19 10.38
CA LEU A 6 2.01 -0.54 8.96
C LEU A 6 1.27 -1.85 8.65
N GLN A 7 1.47 -2.88 9.48
CA GLN A 7 0.75 -4.16 9.33
C GLN A 7 -0.76 -3.99 9.51
N ALA A 8 -1.21 -3.16 10.46
CA ALA A 8 -2.63 -2.88 10.65
C ALA A 8 -3.25 -2.17 9.44
N LEU A 9 -2.56 -1.16 8.89
CA LEU A 9 -2.99 -0.44 7.69
C LEU A 9 -3.07 -1.35 6.47
N LEU A 10 -2.08 -2.23 6.28
CA LEU A 10 -2.09 -3.24 5.21
C LEU A 10 -3.27 -4.22 5.35
N ALA A 11 -3.54 -4.69 6.57
CA ALA A 11 -4.66 -5.60 6.83
C ALA A 11 -6.03 -4.94 6.61
N GLU A 12 -6.12 -3.63 6.85
CA GLU A 12 -7.31 -2.85 6.56
C GLU A 12 -7.49 -2.61 5.04
N LEU A 13 -6.42 -2.23 4.35
CA LEU A 13 -6.39 -2.10 2.90
C LEU A 13 -6.82 -3.41 2.21
N HIS A 14 -6.30 -4.55 2.68
CA HIS A 14 -6.66 -5.86 2.14
C HIS A 14 -8.16 -6.18 2.31
N ARG A 15 -8.73 -5.85 3.47
CA ARG A 15 -10.18 -6.04 3.72
C ARG A 15 -11.03 -5.15 2.83
N GLU A 16 -10.64 -3.90 2.67
CA GLU A 16 -11.33 -2.97 1.77
C GLU A 16 -11.25 -3.46 0.32
N LEU A 17 -10.09 -3.88 -0.16
CA LEU A 17 -9.93 -4.44 -1.51
C LEU A 17 -10.77 -5.70 -1.73
N ALA A 18 -10.82 -6.60 -0.75
CA ALA A 18 -11.63 -7.80 -0.82
C ALA A 18 -13.14 -7.50 -0.84
N GLY A 19 -13.57 -6.43 -0.17
CA GLY A 19 -14.97 -5.97 -0.18
C GLY A 19 -15.33 -5.12 -1.42
N THR A 20 -14.34 -4.58 -2.12
CA THR A 20 -14.55 -3.68 -3.26
C THR A 20 -14.59 -4.46 -4.57
N GLY A 21 -15.76 -4.94 -4.96
CA GLY A 21 -15.96 -5.72 -6.19
C GLY A 21 -15.80 -4.94 -7.51
N SER A 22 -15.59 -3.62 -7.46
CA SER A 22 -15.53 -2.73 -8.63
C SER A 22 -14.12 -2.24 -8.99
N LEU A 23 -13.08 -2.83 -8.39
CA LEU A 23 -11.70 -2.42 -8.68
C LEU A 23 -11.21 -3.03 -10.01
N ASP A 24 -10.71 -2.20 -10.91
CA ASP A 24 -10.07 -2.66 -12.15
C ASP A 24 -8.90 -3.61 -11.89
N ALA A 25 -8.71 -4.60 -12.79
CA ALA A 25 -7.70 -5.64 -12.64
C ALA A 25 -6.26 -5.10 -12.56
N GLU A 26 -5.99 -3.97 -13.23
CA GLU A 26 -4.70 -3.29 -13.16
C GLU A 26 -4.44 -2.70 -11.78
N SER A 27 -5.41 -1.92 -11.25
CA SER A 27 -5.36 -1.36 -9.91
C SER A 27 -5.19 -2.45 -8.86
N ARG A 28 -5.89 -3.58 -9.03
CA ARG A 28 -5.80 -4.73 -8.12
C ARG A 28 -4.42 -5.36 -8.11
N ARG A 29 -3.78 -5.50 -9.28
CA ARG A 29 -2.41 -6.03 -9.39
C ARG A 29 -1.39 -5.09 -8.76
N LEU A 30 -1.47 -3.79 -9.04
CA LEU A 30 -0.61 -2.78 -8.42
C LEU A 30 -0.72 -2.82 -6.89
N LEU A 31 -1.94 -2.90 -6.36
CA LEU A 31 -2.18 -3.01 -4.93
C LEU A 31 -1.64 -4.30 -4.31
N ASP A 32 -1.80 -5.45 -4.98
CA ASP A 32 -1.28 -6.72 -4.46
C ASP A 32 0.26 -6.72 -4.41
N GLN A 33 0.89 -6.18 -5.45
CA GLN A 33 2.35 -6.03 -5.52
C GLN A 33 2.88 -5.15 -4.39
N VAL A 34 2.30 -3.96 -4.23
CA VAL A 34 2.64 -3.03 -3.15
C VAL A 34 2.44 -3.69 -1.77
N LEU A 35 1.35 -4.43 -1.58
CA LEU A 35 1.11 -5.16 -0.33
C LEU A 35 2.19 -6.22 -0.06
N GLN A 36 2.63 -6.96 -1.07
CA GLN A 36 3.68 -7.96 -0.92
C GLN A 36 5.03 -7.33 -0.60
N ASP A 37 5.36 -6.22 -1.24
CA ASP A 37 6.63 -5.53 -1.04
C ASP A 37 6.70 -4.88 0.34
N VAL A 38 5.62 -4.22 0.79
CA VAL A 38 5.54 -3.68 2.14
C VAL A 38 5.56 -4.79 3.20
N ARG A 39 4.96 -5.96 2.93
CA ARG A 39 5.07 -7.13 3.83
C ARG A 39 6.49 -7.66 3.92
N ARG A 40 7.24 -7.68 2.82
CA ARG A 40 8.66 -8.09 2.80
C ARG A 40 9.55 -7.08 3.54
N LEU A 41 9.37 -5.78 3.31
CA LEU A 41 10.04 -4.76 4.14
C LEU A 41 9.67 -4.90 5.62
N ALA A 42 8.39 -5.15 5.91
CA ALA A 42 7.94 -5.45 7.27
C ALA A 42 8.38 -6.83 7.78
N ALA A 43 9.03 -7.68 6.99
CA ALA A 43 9.64 -8.93 7.44
C ALA A 43 11.17 -8.79 7.62
N ASP A 44 11.75 -7.61 7.36
CA ASP A 44 13.22 -7.44 7.25
C ASP A 44 13.83 -8.32 6.15
N GLU A 45 13.02 -8.78 5.20
CA GLU A 45 13.52 -9.50 4.03
C GLU A 45 14.07 -8.49 3.02
N PRO A 46 15.19 -8.81 2.34
CA PRO A 46 15.74 -7.95 1.31
C PRO A 46 14.71 -7.82 0.19
N ALA A 47 14.06 -6.65 0.14
CA ALA A 47 13.24 -6.28 -1.00
C ALA A 47 14.17 -6.06 -2.20
N PRO A 48 13.78 -6.48 -3.42
CA PRO A 48 14.53 -6.12 -4.63
C PRO A 48 14.68 -4.59 -4.69
N ALA A 49 15.83 -4.09 -5.16
CA ALA A 49 16.20 -2.67 -5.13
C ALA A 49 15.25 -1.74 -5.93
N ASP A 50 14.31 -2.30 -6.68
CA ASP A 50 13.20 -1.61 -7.36
C ASP A 50 11.93 -1.47 -6.48
N ALA A 51 11.99 -1.84 -5.19
CA ALA A 51 10.88 -1.71 -4.23
C ALA A 51 10.74 -0.30 -3.62
N GLY A 52 11.52 0.67 -4.12
CA GLY A 52 11.14 2.07 -4.04
C GLY A 52 9.88 2.30 -4.87
N ASP A 53 8.92 3.13 -4.50
CA ASP A 53 9.07 4.31 -3.67
C ASP A 53 7.70 4.58 -3.06
N ALA A 54 7.66 5.21 -1.89
CA ALA A 54 6.45 5.88 -1.40
C ALA A 54 5.73 6.69 -2.51
N GLY A 55 6.46 7.17 -3.51
CA GLY A 55 5.90 7.81 -4.72
C GLY A 55 5.01 6.92 -5.59
N GLN A 56 5.28 5.62 -5.73
CA GLN A 56 4.42 4.71 -6.50
C GLN A 56 3.10 4.41 -5.76
N LEU A 57 3.18 4.27 -4.43
CA LEU A 57 2.01 4.20 -3.55
C LEU A 57 1.17 5.48 -3.63
N GLU A 58 1.82 6.63 -3.63
CA GLU A 58 1.17 7.94 -3.72
C GLU A 58 0.47 8.13 -5.08
N GLN A 59 1.10 7.70 -6.18
CA GLN A 59 0.44 7.69 -7.50
C GLN A 59 -0.73 6.70 -7.58
N ALA A 60 -0.67 5.57 -6.89
CA ALA A 60 -1.80 4.65 -6.80
C ALA A 60 -2.94 5.27 -5.97
N ALA A 61 -2.62 5.97 -4.88
CA ALA A 61 -3.60 6.69 -4.06
C ALA A 61 -4.35 7.74 -4.90
N LEU A 62 -3.62 8.55 -5.67
CA LEU A 62 -4.20 9.57 -6.56
C LEU A 62 -5.15 8.96 -7.60
N ARG A 63 -4.78 7.82 -8.19
CA ARG A 63 -5.65 7.12 -9.17
C ARG A 63 -6.93 6.58 -8.53
N LEU A 64 -6.85 6.15 -7.27
CA LEU A 64 -7.98 5.61 -6.53
C LEU A 64 -8.84 6.69 -5.88
N GLU A 65 -8.36 7.91 -5.70
CA GLU A 65 -9.09 8.99 -5.03
C GLU A 65 -10.46 9.28 -5.66
N ALA A 66 -10.54 9.20 -6.99
CA ALA A 66 -11.78 9.45 -7.74
C ALA A 66 -12.84 8.35 -7.61
N GLY A 67 -12.44 7.08 -7.43
CA GLY A 67 -13.36 5.93 -7.39
C GLY A 67 -13.52 5.30 -6.00
N HIS A 68 -12.49 5.40 -5.18
CA HIS A 68 -12.33 4.70 -3.89
C HIS A 68 -11.55 5.58 -2.89
N PRO A 69 -12.16 6.68 -2.41
CA PRO A 69 -11.49 7.65 -1.53
C PRO A 69 -10.95 7.01 -0.23
N ARG A 70 -11.59 5.94 0.24
CA ARG A 70 -11.14 5.21 1.43
C ARG A 70 -9.87 4.38 1.18
N LEU A 71 -9.76 3.74 0.02
CA LEU A 71 -8.53 3.05 -0.41
C LEU A 71 -7.38 4.04 -0.61
N ALA A 72 -7.66 5.20 -1.22
CA ALA A 72 -6.67 6.26 -1.40
C ALA A 72 -6.11 6.77 -0.07
N ALA A 73 -6.98 7.00 0.92
CA ALA A 73 -6.55 7.43 2.26
C ALA A 73 -5.67 6.39 2.98
N LEU A 74 -5.94 5.10 2.78
CA LEU A 74 -5.13 4.02 3.36
C LEU A 74 -3.75 3.91 2.70
N LEU A 75 -3.68 4.00 1.37
CA LEU A 75 -2.43 4.03 0.62
C LEU A 75 -1.55 5.22 1.02
N GLY A 76 -2.14 6.42 1.16
CA GLY A 76 -1.42 7.61 1.61
C GLY A 76 -0.83 7.45 3.01
N GLN A 77 -1.57 6.82 3.94
CA GLN A 77 -1.05 6.52 5.28
C GLN A 77 0.08 5.49 5.27
N ILE A 78 0.02 4.50 4.38
CA ILE A 78 1.09 3.51 4.18
C ILE A 78 2.33 4.19 3.62
N ALA A 79 2.19 5.03 2.59
CA ALA A 79 3.28 5.82 2.00
C ALA A 79 3.95 6.73 3.03
N ASP A 80 3.17 7.48 3.82
CA ASP A 80 3.67 8.33 4.89
C ASP A 80 4.41 7.52 5.99
N THR A 81 3.91 6.33 6.32
CA THR A 81 4.55 5.45 7.30
C THR A 81 5.89 4.91 6.78
N LEU A 82 5.96 4.53 5.49
CA LEU A 82 7.19 4.08 4.84
C LEU A 82 8.21 5.22 4.71
N ALA A 83 7.77 6.40 4.29
CA ALA A 83 8.62 7.59 4.23
C ALA A 83 9.21 7.95 5.61
N LYS A 84 8.43 7.78 6.70
CA LYS A 84 8.91 7.95 8.08
C LYS A 84 9.93 6.89 8.51
N LEU A 85 9.87 5.70 7.93
CA LEU A 85 10.84 4.62 8.14
C LEU A 85 12.12 4.82 7.31
N GLY A 86 12.15 5.79 6.38
CA GLY A 86 13.32 6.12 5.57
C GLY A 86 13.59 5.12 4.44
N ILE A 87 12.53 4.46 3.97
CA ILE A 87 12.51 3.39 2.96
C ILE A 87 11.54 3.73 1.84
#